data_AF-A0A6C1E173-F1
#
_entry.id   AF-A0A6C1E173-F1
#
_cell.length_a   1.000
_cell.length_b   1.000
_cell.length_c   1.000
_cell.angle_alpha   90.00
_cell.angle_beta   90.00
_cell.angle_gamma   90.00
#
_symmetry.space_group_name_H-M   'P 1'
#
loop_
_entity.id
_entity.type
_entity.pdbx_description
1 polymer ?
#
loop_
_entity_poly.entity_id
_entity_poly.type
_entity_poly.pdbx_seq_one_letter_code
_entity_poly.pdbx_strand_id
1 'polypeptide(L)'
;MVFTKEEVDYSLYLVTDSTMLPPGTTLCSQVEAGLKNGVTLVQIREKDIETKNFVAEALEVQKICKKYNVPLIINDRIDVAMAMDADGVHVGQDDMPIPMVRKLLGPSKILGWSVGKPSEVETLAKWGPDMVDYIGVGTLFPTSTKKNPKKSPMGPQGAIAILDALEEFKATWCRTVGIGGLHPDNIQRVLCQCVASNGKRSLDGISLVSDIMAAPDACAATKRLRGLLDATRYQFVECELNNTFPTTTSIQNVISQVSNNRPLVQHITNKVHQNFGANVTLALGSSPIMSEIESEVSELARIPNASLLLNTGSVAPIEMLKAAINAYNEVNRPITFDPVGYSATETRLCLNNTLLTYGQFACIKGNCSEILSLAKLNNHKMKGVDSSSGKTNIDTLVRATQIVAFQYRTVAVCTGEFDCVADGTFGGEYKLSSGTEGITAEDLPCVIIEDGPIPIMGDITASGCSLGSTIASFIGGLDSTGKLFDAVVGAVLLYKSAGKLASTRCQGSGSFHVELIDALYQLFHENKPEKWSASLKKFK
;
A
#
# COMPACT_ATOMS: atom_id res chain seq x y z
N MET A 1 21.95 -20.46 -26.65
CA MET A 1 22.35 -19.49 -25.61
C MET A 1 22.09 -20.15 -24.29
N VAL A 2 23.01 -20.04 -23.34
CA VAL A 2 22.83 -20.55 -21.97
C VAL A 2 22.81 -19.32 -21.08
N PHE A 3 21.70 -19.07 -20.39
CA PHE A 3 21.58 -17.98 -19.43
C PHE A 3 22.24 -18.39 -18.12
N THR A 4 23.06 -17.52 -17.54
CA THR A 4 23.48 -17.68 -16.15
C THR A 4 22.36 -17.16 -15.23
N LYS A 5 22.32 -17.65 -13.99
CA LYS A 5 21.24 -17.32 -13.05
C LYS A 5 21.26 -15.84 -12.66
N GLU A 6 22.45 -15.25 -12.65
CA GLU A 6 22.72 -13.86 -12.29
C GLU A 6 22.30 -12.88 -13.39
N GLU A 7 22.23 -13.32 -14.65
CA GLU A 7 21.85 -12.50 -15.81
C GLU A 7 20.33 -12.44 -16.05
N VAL A 8 19.53 -13.19 -15.28
CA VAL A 8 18.07 -13.24 -15.48
C VAL A 8 17.43 -11.94 -14.99
N ASP A 9 16.80 -11.23 -15.92
CA ASP A 9 16.02 -10.03 -15.61
C ASP A 9 14.57 -10.40 -15.28
N TYR A 10 14.20 -10.26 -14.01
CA TYR A 10 12.87 -10.58 -13.48
C TYR A 10 11.85 -9.43 -13.62
N SER A 11 12.24 -8.27 -14.17
CA SER A 11 11.44 -7.04 -14.17
C SER A 11 10.00 -7.24 -14.62
N LEU A 12 9.80 -7.84 -15.80
CA LEU A 12 8.48 -8.11 -16.37
C LEU A 12 8.37 -9.56 -16.82
N TYR A 13 7.77 -10.37 -15.95
CA TYR A 13 7.65 -11.81 -16.12
C TYR A 13 6.27 -12.22 -16.63
N LEU A 14 6.20 -12.63 -17.89
CA LEU A 14 4.98 -13.15 -18.51
C LEU A 14 4.77 -14.63 -18.20
N VAL A 15 3.60 -14.98 -17.68
CA VAL A 15 3.14 -16.37 -17.55
C VAL A 15 1.99 -16.58 -18.54
N THR A 16 2.08 -17.63 -19.37
CA THR A 16 1.08 -17.86 -20.43
C THR A 16 -0.20 -18.50 -19.90
N ASP A 17 -1.29 -18.33 -20.65
CA ASP A 17 -2.51 -19.11 -20.52
C ASP A 17 -3.22 -19.13 -21.88
N SER A 18 -3.27 -20.30 -22.53
CA SER A 18 -3.87 -20.47 -23.86
C SER A 18 -5.39 -20.29 -23.88
N THR A 19 -6.06 -20.31 -22.73
CA THR A 19 -7.54 -20.31 -22.65
C THR A 19 -8.18 -18.92 -22.69
N MET A 20 -7.37 -17.85 -22.62
CA MET A 20 -7.85 -16.46 -22.55
C MET A 20 -7.42 -15.61 -23.75
N LEU A 21 -6.95 -16.24 -24.83
CA LEU A 21 -6.48 -15.54 -26.02
C LEU A 21 -7.63 -14.79 -26.73
N PRO A 22 -7.42 -13.53 -27.14
CA PRO A 22 -8.37 -12.81 -27.98
C PRO A 22 -8.59 -13.51 -29.33
N PRO A 23 -9.78 -13.37 -29.94
CA PRO A 23 -10.05 -13.89 -31.27
C PRO A 23 -9.02 -13.42 -32.31
N GLY A 24 -8.52 -14.34 -33.14
CA GLY A 24 -7.53 -14.03 -34.18
C GLY A 24 -6.08 -13.93 -33.69
N THR A 25 -5.82 -14.17 -32.40
CA THR A 25 -4.46 -14.23 -31.84
C THR A 25 -4.06 -15.67 -31.52
N THR A 26 -2.75 -15.90 -31.39
CA THR A 26 -2.15 -17.15 -30.93
C THR A 26 -1.27 -16.91 -29.70
N LEU A 27 -0.99 -17.95 -28.93
CA LEU A 27 -0.06 -17.89 -27.80
C LEU A 27 1.29 -17.30 -28.23
N CYS A 28 1.86 -17.81 -29.33
CA CYS A 28 3.11 -17.29 -29.90
C CYS A 28 3.02 -15.80 -30.28
N SER A 29 1.91 -15.35 -30.85
CA SER A 29 1.75 -13.94 -31.23
C SER A 29 1.69 -13.00 -30.01
N GLN A 30 1.00 -13.39 -28.94
CA GLN A 30 0.90 -12.61 -27.70
C GLN A 30 2.26 -12.58 -26.99
N VAL A 31 2.96 -13.72 -26.92
CA VAL A 31 4.31 -13.81 -26.35
C VAL A 31 5.30 -12.95 -27.15
N GLU A 32 5.30 -13.02 -28.49
CA GLU A 32 6.19 -12.20 -29.30
C GLU A 32 5.87 -10.70 -29.15
N ALA A 33 4.58 -10.34 -29.08
CA ALA A 33 4.17 -8.97 -28.79
C ALA A 33 4.69 -8.48 -27.43
N GLY A 34 4.62 -9.31 -26.39
CA GLY A 34 5.20 -8.99 -25.08
C GLY A 34 6.72 -8.81 -25.13
N LEU A 35 7.44 -9.75 -25.75
CA LEU A 35 8.90 -9.70 -25.85
C LEU A 35 9.40 -8.47 -26.60
N LYS A 36 8.72 -8.07 -27.69
CA LYS A 36 9.05 -6.86 -28.45
C LYS A 36 8.92 -5.57 -27.63
N ASN A 37 8.15 -5.58 -26.54
CA ASN A 37 7.71 -4.38 -25.83
C ASN A 37 8.13 -4.34 -24.35
N GLY A 38 8.94 -5.29 -23.88
CA GLY A 38 9.60 -5.20 -22.58
C GLY A 38 9.40 -6.38 -21.64
N VAL A 39 8.81 -7.51 -22.07
CA VAL A 39 8.86 -8.76 -21.30
C VAL A 39 10.30 -9.27 -21.23
N THR A 40 10.75 -9.63 -20.03
CA THR A 40 12.14 -10.01 -19.74
C THR A 40 12.29 -11.46 -19.28
N LEU A 41 11.18 -12.13 -18.95
CA LEU A 41 11.12 -13.54 -18.59
C LEU A 41 9.78 -14.12 -19.08
N VAL A 42 9.79 -15.34 -19.63
CA VAL A 42 8.57 -16.03 -20.08
C VAL A 42 8.44 -17.38 -19.40
N GLN A 43 7.25 -17.72 -18.93
CA GLN A 43 6.88 -19.05 -18.46
C GLN A 43 5.70 -19.59 -19.23
N ILE A 44 5.86 -20.79 -19.79
CA ILE A 44 4.74 -21.50 -20.40
C ILE A 44 4.02 -22.31 -19.34
N ARG A 45 2.70 -22.12 -19.29
CA ARG A 45 1.81 -22.80 -18.37
C ARG A 45 0.63 -23.39 -19.12
N GLU A 46 0.75 -24.68 -19.42
CA GLU A 46 -0.29 -25.47 -20.06
C GLU A 46 -0.70 -26.63 -19.15
N LYS A 47 -1.94 -26.61 -18.66
CA LYS A 47 -2.44 -27.61 -17.69
C LYS A 47 -3.23 -28.75 -18.33
N ASP A 48 -3.89 -28.46 -19.45
CA ASP A 48 -4.96 -29.29 -19.99
C ASP A 48 -4.57 -29.94 -21.35
N ILE A 49 -3.39 -29.64 -21.89
CA ILE A 49 -2.94 -30.18 -23.19
C ILE A 49 -2.07 -31.43 -23.04
N GLU A 50 -2.09 -32.28 -24.06
CA GLU A 50 -1.23 -33.47 -24.11
C GLU A 50 0.26 -33.10 -24.20
N THR A 51 1.10 -33.90 -23.55
CA THR A 51 2.56 -33.69 -23.47
C THR A 51 3.22 -33.46 -24.83
N LYS A 52 2.81 -34.20 -25.87
CA LYS A 52 3.37 -34.04 -27.23
C LYS A 52 3.12 -32.63 -27.78
N ASN A 53 1.90 -32.12 -27.59
CA ASN A 53 1.52 -30.80 -28.07
C ASN A 53 2.17 -29.70 -27.22
N PHE A 54 2.31 -29.93 -25.91
CA PHE A 54 3.05 -29.02 -25.03
C PHE A 54 4.51 -28.89 -25.48
N VAL A 55 5.22 -30.00 -25.71
CA VAL A 55 6.62 -29.93 -26.19
C VAL A 55 6.72 -29.18 -27.52
N ALA A 56 5.80 -29.42 -28.46
CA ALA A 56 5.79 -28.74 -29.75
C ALA A 56 5.57 -27.23 -29.60
N GLU A 57 4.57 -26.79 -28.84
CA GLU A 57 4.29 -25.38 -28.59
C GLU A 57 5.43 -24.70 -27.83
N ALA A 58 5.99 -25.39 -26.82
CA ALA A 58 7.09 -24.86 -26.04
C ALA A 58 8.36 -24.67 -26.85
N LEU A 59 8.65 -25.55 -27.82
CA LEU A 59 9.76 -25.37 -28.77
C LEU A 59 9.55 -24.15 -29.68
N GLU A 60 8.32 -23.88 -30.12
CA GLU A 60 8.02 -22.67 -30.92
C GLU A 60 8.22 -21.40 -30.10
N VAL A 61 7.70 -21.36 -28.87
CA VAL A 61 7.92 -20.22 -27.96
C VAL A 61 9.41 -20.07 -27.61
N GLN A 62 10.15 -21.16 -27.40
CA GLN A 62 11.58 -21.10 -27.11
C GLN A 62 12.36 -20.45 -28.26
N LYS A 63 12.01 -20.72 -29.52
CA LYS A 63 12.61 -20.05 -30.68
C LYS A 63 12.36 -18.54 -30.64
N ILE A 64 11.14 -18.12 -30.28
CA ILE A 64 10.79 -16.71 -30.15
C ILE A 64 11.59 -16.08 -29.00
N CYS A 65 11.58 -16.67 -27.80
CA CYS A 65 12.33 -16.16 -26.65
C CYS A 65 13.84 -16.00 -26.95
N LYS A 66 14.45 -17.00 -27.63
CA LYS A 66 15.85 -16.95 -28.07
C LYS A 66 16.14 -15.77 -29.02
N LYS A 67 15.20 -15.39 -29.90
CA LYS A 67 15.34 -14.23 -30.80
C LYS A 67 15.48 -12.91 -30.03
N TYR A 68 14.86 -12.80 -28.86
CA TYR A 68 14.89 -11.61 -28.01
C TYR A 68 15.85 -11.72 -26.83
N ASN A 69 16.66 -12.80 -26.76
CA ASN A 69 17.56 -13.08 -25.64
C ASN A 69 16.85 -13.09 -24.27
N VAL A 70 15.67 -13.73 -24.22
CA VAL A 70 14.88 -13.88 -23.01
C VAL A 70 14.80 -15.36 -22.62
N PRO A 71 14.99 -15.74 -21.35
CA PRO A 71 14.88 -17.12 -20.90
C PRO A 71 13.43 -17.64 -20.89
N LEU A 72 13.29 -18.94 -21.11
CA LEU A 72 12.02 -19.66 -21.06
C LEU A 72 11.96 -20.66 -19.89
N ILE A 73 10.93 -20.51 -19.06
CA ILE A 73 10.63 -21.37 -17.92
C ILE A 73 9.42 -22.27 -18.25
N ILE A 74 9.46 -23.52 -17.79
CA ILE A 74 8.33 -24.45 -17.91
C ILE A 74 7.65 -24.60 -16.55
N ASN A 75 6.33 -24.43 -16.52
CA ASN A 75 5.52 -24.62 -15.32
C ASN A 75 5.30 -26.12 -15.03
N ASP A 76 5.63 -26.56 -13.82
CA ASP A 76 5.37 -27.87 -13.18
C ASP A 76 5.96 -29.11 -13.89
N ARG A 77 6.05 -29.13 -15.22
CA ARG A 77 6.43 -30.27 -16.07
C ARG A 77 7.95 -30.35 -16.30
N ILE A 78 8.66 -30.89 -15.30
CA ILE A 78 10.12 -31.09 -15.35
C ILE A 78 10.54 -31.99 -16.54
N ASP A 79 9.75 -33.01 -16.84
CA ASP A 79 9.96 -33.90 -17.97
C ASP A 79 9.94 -33.16 -19.31
N VAL A 80 8.97 -32.25 -19.51
CA VAL A 80 8.89 -31.38 -20.69
C VAL A 80 10.10 -30.46 -20.75
N ALA A 81 10.46 -29.82 -19.63
CA ALA A 81 11.60 -28.92 -19.54
C ALA A 81 12.91 -29.61 -19.92
N MET A 82 13.13 -30.84 -19.47
CA MET A 82 14.31 -31.63 -19.84
C MET A 82 14.27 -32.06 -21.31
N ALA A 83 13.11 -32.50 -21.81
CA ALA A 83 12.97 -32.96 -23.20
C ALA A 83 13.28 -31.88 -24.24
N MET A 84 12.96 -30.62 -23.92
CA MET A 84 13.20 -29.47 -24.81
C MET A 84 14.43 -28.64 -24.43
N ASP A 85 15.20 -29.06 -23.43
CA ASP A 85 16.32 -28.31 -22.86
C ASP A 85 15.96 -26.86 -22.51
N ALA A 86 14.85 -26.66 -21.79
CA ALA A 86 14.38 -25.34 -21.35
C ALA A 86 15.36 -24.64 -20.40
N ASP A 87 15.29 -23.33 -20.25
CA ASP A 87 16.23 -22.56 -19.41
C ASP A 87 15.96 -22.77 -17.91
N GLY A 88 14.73 -23.15 -17.55
CA GLY A 88 14.38 -23.50 -16.18
C GLY A 88 12.97 -24.04 -15.99
N VAL A 89 12.61 -24.24 -14.73
CA VAL A 89 11.31 -24.73 -14.28
C VAL A 89 10.79 -23.86 -13.15
N HIS A 90 9.48 -23.71 -13.06
CA HIS A 90 8.80 -23.19 -11.87
C HIS A 90 7.87 -24.26 -11.32
N VAL A 91 7.90 -24.50 -10.00
CA VAL A 91 7.02 -25.47 -9.34
C VAL A 91 6.25 -24.84 -8.17
N GLY A 92 5.04 -25.33 -7.94
CA GLY A 92 4.22 -25.01 -6.78
C GLY A 92 4.54 -25.83 -5.53
N GLN A 93 3.71 -25.65 -4.50
CA GLN A 93 3.83 -26.35 -3.21
C GLN A 93 3.35 -27.81 -3.27
N ASP A 94 2.43 -28.12 -4.18
CA ASP A 94 1.84 -29.46 -4.32
C ASP A 94 2.47 -30.27 -5.46
N ASP A 95 3.48 -29.69 -6.12
CA ASP A 95 4.20 -30.30 -7.24
C ASP A 95 5.41 -31.11 -6.74
N MET A 96 6.30 -31.52 -7.64
CA MET A 96 7.48 -32.30 -7.28
C MET A 96 8.36 -31.55 -6.26
N PRO A 97 8.81 -32.20 -5.15
CA PRO A 97 9.65 -31.55 -4.16
C PRO A 97 10.96 -30.99 -4.73
N ILE A 98 11.34 -29.78 -4.32
CA ILE A 98 12.52 -29.05 -4.79
C ILE A 98 13.80 -29.92 -4.84
N PRO A 99 14.15 -30.73 -3.81
CA PRO A 99 15.34 -31.59 -3.89
C PRO A 99 15.32 -32.61 -5.02
N MET A 100 14.14 -33.14 -5.37
CA MET A 100 13.99 -34.05 -6.51
C MET A 100 14.07 -33.30 -7.83
N VAL A 101 13.42 -32.13 -7.92
CA VAL A 101 13.50 -31.28 -9.11
C VAL A 101 14.95 -30.90 -9.40
N ARG A 102 15.69 -30.41 -8.39
CA ARG A 102 17.09 -30.02 -8.55
C ARG A 102 17.99 -31.19 -8.97
N LYS A 103 17.74 -32.40 -8.43
CA LYS A 103 18.47 -33.62 -8.82
C LYS A 103 18.29 -33.97 -10.30
N LEU A 104 17.10 -33.75 -10.86
CA LEU A 104 16.81 -34.02 -12.27
C LEU A 104 17.31 -32.90 -13.19
N LEU A 105 17.09 -31.65 -12.79
CA LEU A 105 17.36 -30.46 -13.60
C LEU A 105 18.85 -30.09 -13.65
N GLY A 106 19.61 -30.48 -12.63
CA GLY A 106 21.01 -30.11 -12.46
C GLY A 106 21.19 -28.71 -11.85
N PRO A 107 22.44 -28.31 -11.58
CA PRO A 107 22.74 -27.08 -10.83
C PRO A 107 22.60 -25.80 -11.66
N SER A 108 22.72 -25.88 -12.99
CA SER A 108 22.84 -24.70 -13.87
C SER A 108 21.50 -24.06 -14.24
N LYS A 109 20.44 -24.85 -14.43
CA LYS A 109 19.14 -24.34 -14.86
C LYS A 109 18.41 -23.62 -13.74
N ILE A 110 17.54 -22.69 -14.12
CA ILE A 110 16.79 -21.84 -13.21
C ILE A 110 15.66 -22.67 -12.55
N LEU A 111 15.50 -22.59 -11.23
CA LEU A 111 14.40 -23.19 -10.48
C LEU A 111 13.65 -22.14 -9.66
N GLY A 112 12.40 -21.90 -10.06
CA GLY A 112 11.44 -21.07 -9.36
C GLY A 112 10.54 -21.86 -8.41
N TRP A 113 10.13 -21.23 -7.32
CA TRP A 113 9.20 -21.82 -6.37
C TRP A 113 8.08 -20.86 -5.96
N SER A 114 6.83 -21.31 -5.94
CA SER A 114 5.72 -20.50 -5.43
C SER A 114 5.73 -20.43 -3.91
N VAL A 115 5.87 -19.24 -3.32
CA VAL A 115 5.90 -19.01 -1.87
C VAL A 115 4.77 -18.06 -1.47
N GLY A 116 4.06 -18.36 -0.38
CA GLY A 116 2.96 -17.55 0.14
C GLY A 116 2.95 -17.39 1.67
N LYS A 117 4.01 -17.83 2.37
CA LYS A 117 4.17 -17.60 3.82
C LYS A 117 5.64 -17.63 4.26
N PRO A 118 6.02 -16.93 5.35
CA PRO A 118 7.38 -16.92 5.87
C PRO A 118 7.99 -18.29 6.17
N SER A 119 7.20 -19.25 6.67
CA SER A 119 7.70 -20.60 6.98
C SER A 119 8.19 -21.37 5.75
N GLU A 120 7.68 -21.05 4.56
CA GLU A 120 8.18 -21.62 3.30
C GLU A 120 9.57 -21.04 2.98
N VAL A 121 9.82 -19.75 3.27
CA VAL A 121 11.14 -19.13 3.13
C VAL A 121 12.18 -19.76 4.07
N GLU A 122 11.80 -20.07 5.31
CA GLU A 122 12.67 -20.80 6.24
C GLU A 122 13.11 -22.15 5.64
N THR A 123 12.19 -22.85 4.98
CA THR A 123 12.48 -24.12 4.31
C THR A 123 13.45 -23.92 3.13
N LEU A 124 13.22 -22.90 2.32
CA LEU A 124 14.14 -22.50 1.24
C LEU A 124 15.54 -22.21 1.76
N ALA A 125 15.66 -21.46 2.85
CA ALA A 125 16.95 -21.11 3.44
C ALA A 125 17.71 -22.34 3.96
N LYS A 126 17.01 -23.33 4.53
CA LYS A 126 17.60 -24.61 4.97
C LYS A 126 18.17 -25.43 3.81
N TRP A 127 17.59 -25.30 2.61
CA TRP A 127 18.11 -25.96 1.41
C TRP A 127 19.37 -25.29 0.85
N GLY A 128 19.54 -23.98 1.06
CA GLY A 128 20.71 -23.23 0.61
C GLY A 128 20.63 -22.74 -0.84
N PRO A 129 21.69 -22.05 -1.31
CA PRO A 129 21.69 -21.28 -2.56
C PRO A 129 21.55 -22.10 -3.84
N ASP A 130 21.96 -23.36 -3.84
CA ASP A 130 21.97 -24.19 -5.04
C ASP A 130 20.60 -24.77 -5.39
N MET A 131 19.59 -24.56 -4.53
CA MET A 131 18.33 -25.27 -4.58
C MET A 131 17.23 -24.47 -5.25
N VAL A 132 16.96 -23.23 -4.82
CA VAL A 132 15.94 -22.35 -5.40
C VAL A 132 16.56 -21.01 -5.76
N ASP A 133 16.35 -20.57 -7.00
CA ASP A 133 16.99 -19.39 -7.56
C ASP A 133 16.08 -18.15 -7.43
N TYR A 134 14.76 -18.33 -7.55
CA TYR A 134 13.78 -17.27 -7.33
C TYR A 134 12.46 -17.79 -6.78
N ILE A 135 11.64 -16.90 -6.23
CA ILE A 135 10.30 -17.23 -5.75
C ILE A 135 9.22 -16.34 -6.36
N GLY A 136 8.08 -16.96 -6.67
CA GLY A 136 6.84 -16.25 -6.94
C GLY A 136 6.13 -15.93 -5.63
N VAL A 137 6.01 -14.66 -5.29
CA VAL A 137 5.45 -14.16 -4.03
C VAL A 137 3.92 -14.13 -4.11
N GLY A 138 3.34 -15.30 -3.81
CA GLY A 138 1.95 -15.54 -3.40
C GLY A 138 0.87 -15.18 -4.41
N THR A 139 -0.34 -14.95 -3.89
CA THR A 139 -1.45 -14.32 -4.61
C THR A 139 -1.66 -12.97 -3.93
N LEU A 140 -1.15 -11.89 -4.50
CA LEU A 140 -1.25 -10.56 -3.89
C LEU A 140 -2.70 -10.09 -3.79
N PHE A 141 -3.44 -10.21 -4.89
CA PHE A 141 -4.84 -9.82 -4.99
C PHE A 141 -5.70 -10.96 -5.56
N PRO A 142 -7.04 -10.93 -5.38
CA PRO A 142 -7.93 -11.89 -6.02
C PRO A 142 -7.69 -11.99 -7.53
N THR A 143 -7.71 -13.21 -8.07
CA THR A 143 -7.53 -13.45 -9.51
C THR A 143 -8.43 -14.60 -9.98
N SER A 144 -9.02 -14.46 -11.16
CA SER A 144 -9.82 -15.49 -11.83
C SER A 144 -8.98 -16.48 -12.65
N THR A 145 -7.69 -16.21 -12.85
CA THR A 145 -6.79 -17.04 -13.68
C THR A 145 -6.57 -18.44 -13.10
N LYS A 146 -6.65 -18.60 -11.77
CA LYS A 146 -6.58 -19.92 -11.13
C LYS A 146 -7.99 -20.44 -10.91
N LYS A 147 -8.40 -21.47 -11.67
CA LYS A 147 -9.74 -22.11 -11.59
C LYS A 147 -10.11 -22.63 -10.18
N ASN A 148 -9.14 -22.85 -9.28
CA ASN A 148 -9.34 -23.25 -7.87
C ASN A 148 -8.23 -22.64 -6.97
N PRO A 149 -8.35 -21.40 -6.47
CA PRO A 149 -7.35 -20.81 -5.61
C PRO A 149 -7.35 -21.49 -4.23
N LYS A 150 -6.25 -22.17 -3.89
CA LYS A 150 -6.06 -22.84 -2.57
C LYS A 150 -5.65 -21.88 -1.44
N LYS A 151 -5.25 -20.64 -1.78
CA LYS A 151 -4.74 -19.63 -0.84
C LYS A 151 -5.56 -18.35 -0.98
N SER A 152 -5.91 -17.75 0.16
CA SER A 152 -6.52 -16.41 0.19
C SER A 152 -5.50 -15.35 -0.26
N PRO A 153 -5.94 -14.26 -0.90
CA PRO A 153 -5.07 -13.14 -1.23
C PRO A 153 -4.41 -12.57 0.02
N MET A 154 -3.10 -12.31 -0.06
CA MET A 154 -2.30 -11.89 1.11
C MET A 154 -2.01 -10.37 1.14
N GLY A 155 -2.25 -9.67 0.03
CA GLY A 155 -1.95 -8.26 -0.14
C GLY A 155 -0.45 -7.93 -0.06
N PRO A 156 -0.11 -6.63 -0.15
CA PRO A 156 1.26 -6.15 0.01
C PRO A 156 1.89 -6.57 1.34
N GLN A 157 1.10 -6.65 2.41
CA GLN A 157 1.59 -7.00 3.74
C GLN A 157 2.05 -8.45 3.88
N GLY A 158 1.39 -9.39 3.19
CA GLY A 158 1.88 -10.76 3.11
C GLY A 158 3.19 -10.87 2.33
N ALA A 159 3.35 -10.06 1.28
CA ALA A 159 4.60 -10.00 0.53
C ALA A 159 5.74 -9.41 1.36
N ILE A 160 5.51 -8.31 2.09
CA ILE A 160 6.51 -7.72 2.99
C ILE A 160 6.99 -8.75 4.01
N ALA A 161 6.09 -9.55 4.60
CA ALA A 161 6.47 -10.61 5.55
C ALA A 161 7.37 -11.70 4.91
N ILE A 162 7.20 -11.99 3.62
CA ILE A 162 8.06 -12.92 2.87
C ILE A 162 9.42 -12.27 2.59
N LEU A 163 9.45 -10.99 2.22
CA LEU A 163 10.70 -10.23 2.02
C LEU A 163 11.51 -10.11 3.32
N ASP A 164 10.83 -9.85 4.44
CA ASP A 164 11.43 -9.81 5.77
C ASP A 164 12.05 -11.16 6.15
N ALA A 165 11.36 -12.27 5.88
CA ALA A 165 11.90 -13.60 6.12
C ALA A 165 13.15 -13.89 5.26
N LEU A 166 13.18 -13.43 4.00
CA LEU A 166 14.38 -13.58 3.15
C LEU A 166 15.58 -12.81 3.73
N GLU A 167 15.35 -11.62 4.27
CA GLU A 167 16.38 -10.82 4.93
C GLU A 167 16.84 -11.45 6.26
N GLU A 168 15.91 -11.93 7.08
CA GLU A 168 16.18 -12.61 8.35
C GLU A 168 17.06 -13.86 8.15
N PHE A 169 16.69 -14.70 7.17
CA PHE A 169 17.44 -15.91 6.84
C PHE A 169 18.62 -15.67 5.89
N LYS A 170 18.93 -14.41 5.55
CA LYS A 170 20.04 -14.00 4.68
C LYS A 170 20.05 -14.72 3.32
N ALA A 171 18.87 -14.97 2.77
CA ALA A 171 18.66 -15.61 1.46
C ALA A 171 18.95 -14.63 0.31
N THR A 172 20.18 -14.10 0.27
CA THR A 172 20.63 -13.05 -0.68
C THR A 172 20.69 -13.52 -2.13
N TRP A 173 20.80 -14.84 -2.36
CA TRP A 173 20.80 -15.43 -3.69
C TRP A 173 19.41 -15.43 -4.33
N CYS A 174 18.35 -15.45 -3.53
CA CYS A 174 17.00 -15.72 -4.00
C CYS A 174 16.32 -14.43 -4.48
N ARG A 175 15.89 -14.43 -5.75
CA ARG A 175 15.11 -13.34 -6.37
C ARG A 175 13.61 -13.49 -6.12
N THR A 176 12.87 -12.40 -6.30
CA THR A 176 11.46 -12.31 -5.93
C THR A 176 10.63 -11.64 -7.02
N VAL A 177 9.50 -12.25 -7.37
CA VAL A 177 8.51 -11.65 -8.28
C VAL A 177 7.14 -11.63 -7.62
N GLY A 178 6.48 -10.47 -7.62
CA GLY A 178 5.09 -10.36 -7.16
C GLY A 178 4.14 -10.98 -8.17
N ILE A 179 3.15 -11.78 -7.73
CA ILE A 179 2.18 -12.41 -8.65
C ILE A 179 0.77 -12.47 -8.06
N GLY A 180 -0.24 -12.46 -8.94
CA GLY A 180 -1.64 -12.68 -8.61
C GLY A 180 -2.46 -11.40 -8.48
N GLY A 181 -3.35 -11.17 -9.46
CA GLY A 181 -4.27 -10.03 -9.50
C GLY A 181 -3.56 -8.67 -9.67
N LEU A 182 -2.35 -8.68 -10.23
CA LEU A 182 -1.61 -7.47 -10.56
C LEU A 182 -2.15 -6.90 -11.88
N HIS A 183 -2.39 -5.60 -11.89
CA HIS A 183 -2.95 -4.84 -13.00
C HIS A 183 -2.40 -3.41 -12.97
N PRO A 184 -2.50 -2.62 -14.07
CA PRO A 184 -1.98 -1.25 -14.11
C PRO A 184 -2.44 -0.34 -12.96
N ASP A 185 -3.62 -0.57 -12.39
CA ASP A 185 -4.18 0.18 -11.25
C ASP A 185 -3.52 -0.12 -9.90
N ASN A 186 -2.74 -1.20 -9.77
CA ASN A 186 -2.16 -1.61 -8.49
C ASN A 186 -0.65 -1.89 -8.50
N ILE A 187 -0.02 -2.02 -9.67
CA ILE A 187 1.41 -2.35 -9.80
C ILE A 187 2.30 -1.35 -9.07
N GLN A 188 2.16 -0.05 -9.32
CA GLN A 188 3.05 0.96 -8.69
C GLN A 188 2.91 0.98 -7.17
N ARG A 189 1.68 0.79 -6.67
CA ARG A 189 1.42 0.65 -5.23
C ARG A 189 2.14 -0.56 -4.63
N VAL A 190 2.06 -1.70 -5.30
CA VAL A 190 2.78 -2.92 -4.89
C VAL A 190 4.29 -2.68 -4.87
N LEU A 191 4.85 -2.09 -5.92
CA LEU A 191 6.28 -1.81 -6.01
C LEU A 191 6.76 -0.82 -4.93
N CYS A 192 5.93 0.18 -4.61
CA CYS A 192 6.22 1.17 -3.58
C CYS A 192 6.14 0.59 -2.17
N GLN A 193 5.12 -0.22 -1.87
CA GLN A 193 4.89 -0.77 -0.53
C GLN A 193 5.68 -2.04 -0.23
N CYS A 194 5.88 -2.95 -1.21
CA CYS A 194 6.51 -4.24 -0.99
C CYS A 194 8.05 -4.14 -0.87
N VAL A 195 8.48 -3.63 0.28
CA VAL A 195 9.88 -3.50 0.68
C VAL A 195 10.04 -4.13 2.06
N ALA A 196 11.12 -4.87 2.27
CA ALA A 196 11.48 -5.39 3.58
C ALA A 196 11.61 -4.24 4.59
N SER A 197 11.30 -4.51 5.85
CA SER A 197 11.32 -3.56 6.97
C SER A 197 12.70 -2.95 7.21
N ASN A 198 13.77 -3.64 6.79
CA ASN A 198 15.15 -3.13 6.85
C ASN A 198 15.54 -2.25 5.64
N GLY A 199 14.63 -2.06 4.68
CA GLY A 199 14.83 -1.23 3.49
C GLY A 199 15.77 -1.79 2.43
N LYS A 200 16.37 -2.96 2.61
CA LYS A 200 17.44 -3.47 1.73
C LYS A 200 16.93 -4.26 0.52
N ARG A 201 15.70 -4.72 0.58
CA ARG A 201 15.09 -5.60 -0.43
C ARG A 201 13.70 -5.13 -0.80
N SER A 202 13.43 -5.05 -2.09
CA SER A 202 12.09 -5.00 -2.69
C SER A 202 11.89 -6.17 -3.65
N LEU A 203 10.74 -6.23 -4.31
CA LEU A 203 10.51 -7.16 -5.41
C LEU A 203 11.53 -6.93 -6.54
N ASP A 204 12.09 -8.00 -7.10
CA ASP A 204 12.97 -7.93 -8.28
C ASP A 204 12.16 -7.78 -9.59
N GLY A 205 10.84 -7.93 -9.53
CA GLY A 205 9.93 -7.64 -10.63
C GLY A 205 8.50 -8.09 -10.37
N ILE A 206 7.68 -8.06 -11.42
CA ILE A 206 6.27 -8.47 -11.38
C ILE A 206 5.99 -9.59 -12.37
N SER A 207 5.00 -10.40 -12.04
CA SER A 207 4.53 -11.49 -12.89
C SER A 207 3.03 -11.38 -13.18
N LEU A 208 2.69 -11.53 -14.47
CA LEU A 208 1.36 -11.25 -15.02
C LEU A 208 0.93 -12.34 -15.99
N VAL A 209 -0.40 -12.48 -16.16
CA VAL A 209 -1.02 -13.40 -17.13
C VAL A 209 -1.99 -12.62 -18.01
N SER A 210 -3.15 -12.23 -17.46
CA SER A 210 -4.29 -11.68 -18.20
C SER A 210 -3.98 -10.37 -18.91
N ASP A 211 -3.21 -9.48 -18.29
CA ASP A 211 -2.93 -8.13 -18.83
C ASP A 211 -2.14 -8.14 -20.12
N ILE A 212 -1.52 -9.27 -20.48
CA ILE A 212 -0.85 -9.45 -21.77
C ILE A 212 -1.58 -10.52 -22.57
N MET A 213 -1.81 -11.71 -21.99
CA MET A 213 -2.37 -12.84 -22.74
C MET A 213 -3.80 -12.59 -23.23
N ALA A 214 -4.63 -11.89 -22.44
CA ALA A 214 -6.01 -11.58 -22.78
C ALA A 214 -6.18 -10.18 -23.42
N ALA A 215 -5.09 -9.43 -23.59
CA ALA A 215 -5.15 -8.09 -24.16
C ALA A 215 -5.39 -8.13 -25.68
N PRO A 216 -6.41 -7.42 -26.21
CA PRO A 216 -6.61 -7.29 -27.66
C PRO A 216 -5.39 -6.70 -28.38
N ASP A 217 -4.65 -5.82 -27.69
CA ASP A 217 -3.35 -5.29 -28.12
C ASP A 217 -2.30 -5.56 -27.04
N ALA A 218 -1.64 -6.72 -27.14
CA ALA A 218 -0.56 -7.09 -26.23
C ALA A 218 0.66 -6.16 -26.34
N CYS A 219 0.88 -5.48 -27.47
CA CYS A 219 1.98 -4.51 -27.61
C CYS A 219 1.73 -3.29 -26.72
N ALA A 220 0.55 -2.67 -26.86
CA ALA A 220 0.18 -1.49 -26.08
C ALA A 220 0.12 -1.82 -24.57
N ALA A 221 -0.48 -2.97 -24.22
CA ALA A 221 -0.56 -3.40 -22.83
C ALA A 221 0.83 -3.59 -22.21
N THR A 222 1.74 -4.26 -22.91
CA THR A 222 3.11 -4.49 -22.41
C THR A 222 3.89 -3.19 -22.29
N LYS A 223 3.80 -2.27 -23.26
CA LYS A 223 4.45 -0.94 -23.16
C LYS A 223 3.98 -0.16 -21.93
N ARG A 224 2.67 -0.21 -21.64
CA ARG A 224 2.11 0.42 -20.44
C ARG A 224 2.72 -0.18 -19.18
N LEU A 225 2.75 -1.50 -19.07
CA LEU A 225 3.33 -2.20 -17.92
C LEU A 225 4.82 -1.89 -17.75
N ARG A 226 5.59 -1.86 -18.84
CA ARG A 226 7.01 -1.49 -18.82
C ARG A 226 7.20 -0.05 -18.34
N GLY A 227 6.36 0.89 -18.79
CA GLY A 227 6.38 2.27 -18.30
C GLY A 227 6.13 2.40 -16.79
N LEU A 228 5.28 1.55 -16.21
CA LEU A 228 5.08 1.51 -14.75
C LEU A 228 6.29 0.95 -14.00
N LEU A 229 7.05 0.03 -14.60
CA LEU A 229 8.26 -0.54 -13.99
C LEU A 229 9.47 0.39 -14.11
N ASP A 230 9.59 1.10 -15.23
CA ASP A 230 10.69 2.04 -15.50
C ASP A 230 10.52 3.37 -14.77
N ALA A 231 9.28 3.74 -14.44
CA ALA A 231 9.02 4.87 -13.56
C ALA A 231 9.64 4.61 -12.19
N THR A 232 10.23 5.66 -11.61
CA THR A 232 10.86 5.60 -10.28
C THR A 232 10.02 6.22 -9.19
N ARG A 233 8.85 6.80 -9.55
CA ARG A 233 7.99 7.56 -8.66
C ARG A 233 6.51 7.24 -8.90
N TYR A 234 5.82 6.97 -7.81
CA TYR A 234 4.37 6.74 -7.75
C TYR A 234 3.69 7.98 -7.16
N GLN A 235 3.08 8.79 -8.02
CA GLN A 235 2.38 10.01 -7.64
C GLN A 235 0.89 9.69 -7.36
N PHE A 236 0.59 9.28 -6.13
CA PHE A 236 -0.75 8.78 -5.76
C PHE A 236 -1.71 9.84 -5.20
N VAL A 237 -1.23 11.07 -4.99
CA VAL A 237 -2.03 12.26 -4.65
C VAL A 237 -1.52 13.44 -5.48
N GLU A 238 -2.37 14.38 -5.89
CA GLU A 238 -1.99 15.59 -6.62
C GLU A 238 -1.27 16.67 -5.76
N CYS A 239 -0.25 16.30 -4.98
CA CYS A 239 0.55 17.24 -4.18
C CYS A 239 2.01 16.76 -4.02
N GLU A 240 2.92 17.59 -3.52
CA GLU A 240 4.28 17.19 -3.22
C GLU A 240 4.32 16.15 -2.09
N LEU A 241 4.97 15.03 -2.37
CA LEU A 241 5.41 14.05 -1.39
C LEU A 241 6.87 14.42 -1.07
N ASN A 242 7.10 15.11 0.04
CA ASN A 242 8.44 15.54 0.43
C ASN A 242 8.57 15.52 1.95
N ASN A 243 9.72 15.05 2.41
CA ASN A 243 10.06 14.77 3.79
C ASN A 243 10.65 16.01 4.51
N THR A 244 10.59 17.20 3.90
CA THR A 244 11.06 18.43 4.56
C THR A 244 10.18 18.75 5.76
N PHE A 245 10.81 19.08 6.89
CA PHE A 245 10.06 19.45 8.09
C PHE A 245 9.22 20.72 7.87
N PRO A 246 7.97 20.76 8.38
CA PRO A 246 7.09 21.91 8.24
C PRO A 246 7.64 23.15 8.95
N THR A 247 7.30 24.32 8.41
CA THR A 247 7.60 25.64 8.97
C THR A 247 6.30 26.40 9.22
N THR A 248 6.33 27.43 10.07
CA THR A 248 5.16 28.29 10.27
C THR A 248 4.64 28.86 8.95
N THR A 249 5.52 29.33 8.07
CA THR A 249 5.16 29.87 6.75
C THR A 249 4.53 28.81 5.86
N SER A 250 5.03 27.57 5.88
CA SER A 250 4.43 26.52 5.04
C SER A 250 3.06 26.09 5.55
N ILE A 251 2.84 26.05 6.87
CA ILE A 251 1.51 25.82 7.46
C ILE A 251 0.54 26.96 7.10
N GLN A 252 0.98 28.23 7.16
CA GLN A 252 0.18 29.39 6.73
C GLN A 252 -0.25 29.28 5.26
N ASN A 253 0.65 28.80 4.40
CA ASN A 253 0.37 28.59 2.98
C ASN A 253 -0.67 27.48 2.79
N VAL A 254 -0.55 26.35 3.52
CA VAL A 254 -1.56 25.28 3.48
C VAL A 254 -2.95 25.82 3.84
N ILE A 255 -3.08 26.57 4.94
CA ILE A 255 -4.36 27.15 5.37
C ILE A 255 -4.94 28.06 4.28
N SER A 256 -4.08 28.86 3.65
CA SER A 256 -4.48 29.72 2.53
C SER A 256 -4.99 28.92 1.34
N GLN A 257 -4.30 27.83 0.98
CA GLN A 257 -4.75 26.92 -0.08
C GLN A 257 -6.12 26.31 0.24
N VAL A 258 -6.30 25.78 1.45
CA VAL A 258 -7.58 25.19 1.89
C VAL A 258 -8.71 26.22 1.84
N SER A 259 -8.47 27.44 2.33
CA SER A 259 -9.45 28.52 2.32
C SER A 259 -9.86 28.94 0.90
N ASN A 260 -8.91 28.98 -0.03
CA ASN A 260 -9.16 29.34 -1.43
C ASN A 260 -9.85 28.20 -2.21
N ASN A 261 -9.39 26.97 -2.01
CA ASN A 261 -9.79 25.80 -2.79
C ASN A 261 -11.09 25.17 -2.31
N ARG A 262 -11.49 25.42 -1.05
CA ARG A 262 -12.75 24.99 -0.43
C ARG A 262 -13.08 23.52 -0.73
N PRO A 263 -12.23 22.57 -0.30
CA PRO A 263 -12.30 21.19 -0.73
C PRO A 263 -13.62 20.53 -0.37
N LEU A 264 -14.05 19.59 -1.22
CA LEU A 264 -15.17 18.69 -0.91
C LEU A 264 -14.63 17.51 -0.10
N VAL A 265 -15.15 17.28 1.11
CA VAL A 265 -14.73 16.17 1.97
C VAL A 265 -15.85 15.14 2.05
N GLN A 266 -15.72 14.05 1.32
CA GLN A 266 -16.61 12.90 1.47
C GLN A 266 -16.29 12.14 2.74
N HIS A 267 -17.30 11.93 3.57
CA HIS A 267 -17.21 11.20 4.82
C HIS A 267 -17.95 9.88 4.69
N ILE A 268 -17.22 8.77 4.78
CA ILE A 268 -17.81 7.44 5.04
C ILE A 268 -17.43 7.08 6.46
N THR A 269 -18.37 7.28 7.39
CA THR A 269 -18.07 7.30 8.83
C THR A 269 -19.25 6.84 9.66
N ASN A 270 -19.01 6.63 10.96
CA ASN A 270 -20.05 6.21 11.89
C ASN A 270 -21.07 7.33 12.18
N LYS A 271 -22.27 6.94 12.62
CA LYS A 271 -23.38 7.88 12.88
C LYS A 271 -23.05 8.95 13.92
N VAL A 272 -22.23 8.63 14.93
CA VAL A 272 -21.90 9.60 15.99
C VAL A 272 -20.96 10.70 15.49
N HIS A 273 -20.15 10.40 14.47
CA HIS A 273 -19.22 11.35 13.88
C HIS A 273 -19.83 12.21 12.77
N GLN A 274 -20.87 11.75 12.06
CA GLN A 274 -21.42 12.47 10.89
C GLN A 274 -21.69 13.97 11.13
N ASN A 275 -22.53 14.31 12.12
CA ASN A 275 -22.86 15.71 12.39
C ASN A 275 -21.64 16.51 12.88
N PHE A 276 -20.82 15.91 13.73
CA PHE A 276 -19.65 16.61 14.28
C PHE A 276 -18.58 16.86 13.20
N GLY A 277 -18.24 15.83 12.42
CA GLY A 277 -17.30 15.92 11.30
C GLY A 277 -17.76 16.89 10.21
N ALA A 278 -19.07 16.97 9.91
CA ALA A 278 -19.60 17.99 9.01
C ALA A 278 -19.32 19.42 9.51
N ASN A 279 -19.64 19.70 10.78
CA ASN A 279 -19.44 21.03 11.35
C ASN A 279 -17.95 21.40 11.46
N VAL A 280 -17.09 20.44 11.80
CA VAL A 280 -15.63 20.63 11.77
C VAL A 280 -15.15 20.96 10.36
N THR A 281 -15.62 20.24 9.35
CA THR A 281 -15.27 20.50 7.94
C THR A 281 -15.71 21.90 7.50
N LEU A 282 -16.93 22.30 7.84
CA LEU A 282 -17.46 23.64 7.54
C LEU A 282 -16.69 24.75 8.28
N ALA A 283 -16.29 24.51 9.53
CA ALA A 283 -15.51 25.45 10.32
C ALA A 283 -14.14 25.76 9.69
N LEU A 284 -13.62 24.85 8.85
CA LEU A 284 -12.35 24.96 8.15
C LEU A 284 -12.52 25.47 6.70
N GLY A 285 -13.68 26.04 6.35
CA GLY A 285 -13.95 26.61 5.02
C GLY A 285 -14.22 25.59 3.91
N SER A 286 -14.29 24.31 4.25
CA SER A 286 -14.49 23.17 3.34
C SER A 286 -15.98 22.75 3.28
N SER A 287 -16.33 21.88 2.33
CA SER A 287 -17.71 21.40 2.15
C SER A 287 -17.80 19.90 2.45
N PRO A 288 -18.55 19.45 3.47
CA PRO A 288 -18.72 18.03 3.74
C PRO A 288 -19.81 17.39 2.87
N ILE A 289 -19.64 16.12 2.53
CA ILE A 289 -20.72 15.27 2.00
C ILE A 289 -20.69 13.90 2.69
N MET A 290 -21.85 13.38 3.08
CA MET A 290 -22.00 12.13 3.85
C MET A 290 -22.52 10.97 2.96
N SER A 291 -22.19 10.98 1.67
CA SER A 291 -22.68 9.98 0.71
C SER A 291 -21.97 8.64 0.90
N GLU A 292 -22.77 7.58 1.09
CA GLU A 292 -22.34 6.18 1.11
C GLU A 292 -22.93 5.42 -0.10
N ILE A 293 -23.18 6.12 -1.22
CA ILE A 293 -23.82 5.59 -2.42
C ILE A 293 -22.77 5.23 -3.48
N GLU A 294 -22.70 3.95 -3.87
CA GLU A 294 -21.70 3.43 -4.81
C GLU A 294 -21.76 4.11 -6.18
N SER A 295 -22.96 4.37 -6.70
CA SER A 295 -23.12 5.02 -8.01
C SER A 295 -22.64 6.48 -8.04
N GLU A 296 -22.53 7.15 -6.89
CA GLU A 296 -22.12 8.56 -6.81
C GLU A 296 -20.61 8.72 -6.67
N VAL A 297 -19.90 7.72 -6.15
CA VAL A 297 -18.53 7.92 -5.65
C VAL A 297 -17.53 8.31 -6.74
N SER A 298 -17.72 7.81 -7.95
CA SER A 298 -16.89 8.16 -9.10
C SER A 298 -17.11 9.61 -9.56
N GLU A 299 -18.32 10.14 -9.40
CA GLU A 299 -18.63 11.54 -9.70
C GLU A 299 -18.06 12.46 -8.61
N LEU A 300 -18.24 12.09 -7.34
CA LEU A 300 -17.73 12.83 -6.19
C LEU A 300 -16.20 12.95 -6.22
N ALA A 301 -15.50 11.87 -6.52
CA ALA A 301 -14.03 11.88 -6.60
C ALA A 301 -13.50 12.84 -7.68
N ARG A 302 -14.24 13.06 -8.78
CA ARG A 302 -13.83 13.95 -9.88
C ARG A 302 -14.07 15.43 -9.60
N ILE A 303 -14.78 15.78 -8.54
CA ILE A 303 -14.97 17.17 -8.15
C ILE A 303 -13.59 17.76 -7.79
N PRO A 304 -13.25 18.98 -8.24
CA PRO A 304 -11.98 19.62 -7.89
C PRO A 304 -11.76 19.64 -6.38
N ASN A 305 -10.55 19.31 -5.93
CA ASN A 305 -10.18 19.31 -4.51
C ASN A 305 -11.03 18.36 -3.65
N ALA A 306 -11.58 17.28 -4.25
CA ALA A 306 -12.26 16.23 -3.50
C ALA A 306 -11.28 15.46 -2.60
N SER A 307 -11.74 15.06 -1.43
CA SER A 307 -10.99 14.22 -0.48
C SER A 307 -11.92 13.23 0.20
N LEU A 308 -11.40 12.06 0.53
CA LEU A 308 -12.15 11.00 1.21
C LEU A 308 -11.65 10.85 2.64
N LEU A 309 -12.55 10.96 3.62
CA LEU A 309 -12.35 10.46 4.97
C LEU A 309 -13.06 9.12 5.12
N LEU A 310 -12.26 8.06 5.29
CA LEU A 310 -12.72 6.69 5.45
C LEU A 310 -12.54 6.23 6.89
N ASN A 311 -13.63 6.01 7.60
CA ASN A 311 -13.64 5.59 8.99
C ASN A 311 -14.35 4.25 9.15
N THR A 312 -13.64 3.25 9.71
CA THR A 312 -14.15 1.88 9.80
C THR A 312 -15.11 1.64 10.96
N GLY A 313 -15.55 2.70 11.64
CA GLY A 313 -16.74 2.70 12.47
C GLY A 313 -18.06 2.65 11.69
N SER A 314 -18.05 2.89 10.37
CA SER A 314 -19.26 2.87 9.53
C SER A 314 -19.85 1.45 9.36
N VAL A 315 -21.12 1.40 8.95
CA VAL A 315 -21.88 0.18 8.60
C VAL A 315 -21.88 -0.04 7.07
N ALA A 316 -21.18 0.81 6.31
CA ALA A 316 -21.13 0.70 4.85
C ALA A 316 -20.65 -0.69 4.37
N PRO A 317 -21.26 -1.25 3.32
CA PRO A 317 -20.81 -2.50 2.70
C PRO A 317 -19.36 -2.40 2.22
N ILE A 318 -18.63 -3.51 2.28
CA ILE A 318 -17.22 -3.55 1.89
C ILE A 318 -17.01 -3.22 0.41
N GLU A 319 -17.99 -3.54 -0.43
CA GLU A 319 -18.05 -3.25 -1.86
C GLU A 319 -18.07 -1.74 -2.11
N MET A 320 -18.90 -1.01 -1.36
CA MET A 320 -18.94 0.44 -1.40
C MET A 320 -17.60 1.05 -0.95
N LEU A 321 -17.02 0.55 0.14
CA LEU A 321 -15.72 1.02 0.63
C LEU A 321 -14.61 0.79 -0.41
N LYS A 322 -14.61 -0.37 -1.06
CA LYS A 322 -13.69 -0.69 -2.16
C LYS A 322 -13.89 0.25 -3.35
N ALA A 323 -15.14 0.47 -3.78
CA ALA A 323 -15.46 1.36 -4.88
C ALA A 323 -15.00 2.80 -4.58
N ALA A 324 -15.19 3.26 -3.34
CA ALA A 324 -14.74 4.58 -2.91
C ALA A 324 -13.21 4.72 -2.94
N ILE A 325 -12.48 3.78 -2.35
CA ILE A 325 -11.01 3.80 -2.36
C ILE A 325 -10.49 3.83 -3.79
N ASN A 326 -11.01 2.95 -4.65
CA ASN A 326 -10.61 2.85 -6.04
C ASN A 326 -10.90 4.15 -6.79
N ALA A 327 -12.10 4.71 -6.63
CA ALA A 327 -12.50 5.95 -7.30
C ALA A 327 -11.57 7.11 -6.96
N TYR A 328 -11.20 7.29 -5.69
CA TYR A 328 -10.30 8.38 -5.28
C TYR A 328 -8.85 8.15 -5.74
N ASN A 329 -8.34 6.92 -5.68
CA ASN A 329 -7.00 6.62 -6.21
C ASN A 329 -6.90 6.74 -7.73
N GLU A 330 -7.96 6.40 -8.49
CA GLU A 330 -7.99 6.51 -9.95
C GLU A 330 -7.79 7.95 -10.44
N VAL A 331 -8.23 8.93 -9.65
CA VAL A 331 -8.07 10.36 -9.94
C VAL A 331 -7.02 11.06 -9.06
N ASN A 332 -6.14 10.29 -8.40
CA ASN A 332 -5.08 10.79 -7.52
C ASN A 332 -5.57 11.77 -6.43
N ARG A 333 -6.76 11.51 -5.86
CA ARG A 333 -7.32 12.31 -4.77
C ARG A 333 -6.97 11.69 -3.41
N PRO A 334 -6.74 12.52 -2.38
CA PRO A 334 -6.25 12.03 -1.10
C PRO A 334 -7.32 11.26 -0.33
N ILE A 335 -6.88 10.20 0.36
CA ILE A 335 -7.69 9.41 1.27
C ILE A 335 -7.08 9.48 2.67
N THR A 336 -7.87 9.90 3.66
CA THR A 336 -7.55 9.79 5.09
C THR A 336 -8.25 8.57 5.66
N PHE A 337 -7.48 7.63 6.21
CA PHE A 337 -8.00 6.39 6.78
C PHE A 337 -7.94 6.41 8.32
N ASP A 338 -9.09 6.13 8.94
CA ASP A 338 -9.26 6.05 10.40
C ASP A 338 -9.74 4.63 10.79
N PRO A 339 -8.82 3.72 11.18
CA PRO A 339 -9.12 2.33 11.46
C PRO A 339 -9.68 2.14 12.87
N VAL A 340 -10.80 2.80 13.16
CA VAL A 340 -11.42 2.82 14.50
C VAL A 340 -11.59 1.42 15.06
N GLY A 341 -11.05 1.20 16.25
CA GLY A 341 -11.12 -0.08 16.96
C GLY A 341 -10.46 -1.23 16.20
N TYR A 342 -9.42 -0.94 15.40
CA TYR A 342 -8.72 -1.86 14.51
C TYR A 342 -8.62 -3.31 15.03
N SER A 343 -8.02 -3.50 16.20
CA SER A 343 -7.81 -4.82 16.82
C SER A 343 -8.72 -5.10 18.02
N ALA A 344 -9.79 -4.31 18.19
CA ALA A 344 -10.76 -4.51 19.27
C ALA A 344 -11.57 -5.80 19.09
N THR A 345 -11.77 -6.24 17.84
CA THR A 345 -12.41 -7.51 17.50
C THR A 345 -11.73 -8.14 16.28
N GLU A 346 -11.87 -9.46 16.11
CA GLU A 346 -11.35 -10.17 14.93
C GLU A 346 -12.01 -9.70 13.64
N THR A 347 -13.31 -9.37 13.68
CA THR A 347 -14.05 -8.80 12.55
C THR A 347 -13.46 -7.47 12.10
N ARG A 348 -13.19 -6.54 13.02
CA ARG A 348 -12.54 -5.26 12.69
C ARG A 348 -11.13 -5.47 12.18
N LEU A 349 -10.38 -6.40 12.76
CA LEU A 349 -9.03 -6.71 12.29
C LEU A 349 -9.06 -7.21 10.83
N CYS A 350 -9.97 -8.13 10.51
CA CYS A 350 -10.13 -8.65 9.15
C CYS A 350 -10.59 -7.57 8.17
N LEU A 351 -11.60 -6.76 8.54
CA LEU A 351 -12.10 -5.66 7.72
C LEU A 351 -11.00 -4.65 7.39
N ASN A 352 -10.31 -4.12 8.40
CA ASN A 352 -9.30 -3.10 8.20
C ASN A 352 -8.10 -3.64 7.40
N ASN A 353 -7.63 -4.85 7.68
CA ASN A 353 -6.59 -5.49 6.86
C ASN A 353 -7.00 -5.60 5.40
N THR A 354 -8.27 -5.94 5.15
CA THR A 354 -8.80 -6.04 3.78
C THR A 354 -8.85 -4.68 3.10
N LEU A 355 -9.37 -3.65 3.77
CA LEU A 355 -9.43 -2.27 3.24
C LEU A 355 -8.03 -1.72 2.92
N LEU A 356 -7.04 -2.03 3.76
CA LEU A 356 -5.65 -1.65 3.53
C LEU A 356 -5.04 -2.29 2.27
N THR A 357 -5.67 -3.31 1.69
CA THR A 357 -5.25 -3.88 0.40
C THR A 357 -5.86 -3.20 -0.82
N TYR A 358 -6.94 -2.43 -0.67
CA TYR A 358 -7.71 -1.91 -1.81
C TYR A 358 -7.06 -0.72 -2.49
N GLY A 359 -6.28 0.10 -1.77
CA GLY A 359 -5.71 1.30 -2.36
C GLY A 359 -4.54 1.87 -1.57
N GLN A 360 -4.13 3.07 -1.98
CA GLN A 360 -3.11 3.86 -1.31
C GLN A 360 -3.76 4.99 -0.51
N PHE A 361 -3.29 5.17 0.72
CA PHE A 361 -3.81 6.18 1.64
C PHE A 361 -2.80 7.32 1.77
N ALA A 362 -3.30 8.55 1.77
CA ALA A 362 -2.48 9.73 1.99
C ALA A 362 -2.12 9.88 3.47
N CYS A 363 -3.09 9.60 4.34
CA CYS A 363 -2.89 9.60 5.77
C CYS A 363 -3.57 8.40 6.44
N ILE A 364 -2.90 7.75 7.39
CA ILE A 364 -3.50 6.79 8.32
C ILE A 364 -3.45 7.39 9.73
N LYS A 365 -4.60 7.62 10.35
CA LYS A 365 -4.70 8.21 11.68
C LYS A 365 -5.32 7.21 12.65
N GLY A 366 -4.68 6.94 13.78
CA GLY A 366 -5.24 6.13 14.85
C GLY A 366 -4.84 6.64 16.23
N ASN A 367 -5.50 6.13 17.27
CA ASN A 367 -5.03 6.28 18.64
C ASN A 367 -3.81 5.37 18.92
N CYS A 368 -3.20 5.53 20.10
CA CYS A 368 -2.05 4.72 20.52
C CYS A 368 -2.27 3.20 20.34
N SER A 369 -3.44 2.69 20.75
CA SER A 369 -3.73 1.26 20.69
C SER A 369 -3.88 0.74 19.25
N GLU A 370 -4.50 1.53 18.38
CA GLU A 370 -4.66 1.22 16.94
C GLU A 370 -3.31 1.23 16.22
N ILE A 371 -2.49 2.27 16.41
CA ILE A 371 -1.17 2.39 15.78
C ILE A 371 -0.21 1.30 16.27
N LEU A 372 -0.17 1.01 17.57
CA LEU A 372 0.64 -0.11 18.10
C LEU A 372 0.21 -1.46 17.53
N SER A 373 -1.09 -1.64 17.29
CA SER A 373 -1.63 -2.87 16.69
C SER A 373 -1.30 -2.98 15.20
N LEU A 374 -1.40 -1.88 14.45
CA LEU A 374 -0.99 -1.81 13.04
C LEU A 374 0.51 -2.08 12.88
N ALA A 375 1.33 -1.52 13.79
CA ALA A 375 2.77 -1.76 13.85
C ALA A 375 3.15 -3.17 14.36
N LYS A 376 2.17 -4.00 14.76
CA LYS A 376 2.37 -5.33 15.35
C LYS A 376 3.28 -5.33 16.60
N LEU A 377 3.32 -4.23 17.34
CA LEU A 377 4.09 -4.11 18.59
C LEU A 377 3.27 -4.47 19.84
N ASN A 378 1.97 -4.70 19.71
CA ASN A 378 1.11 -5.11 20.81
C ASN A 378 1.07 -6.65 20.98
N ASN A 379 1.49 -7.12 22.16
CA ASN A 379 1.31 -8.52 22.60
C ASN A 379 -0.06 -8.78 23.28
N HIS A 380 -0.97 -7.79 23.36
CA HIS A 380 -2.25 -7.88 24.05
C HIS A 380 -3.42 -7.40 23.18
N LYS A 381 -4.56 -8.12 23.22
CA LYS A 381 -5.81 -7.73 22.54
C LYS A 381 -6.38 -6.44 23.16
N MET A 382 -6.82 -5.49 22.31
CA MET A 382 -7.50 -4.27 22.76
C MET A 382 -8.83 -4.59 23.47
N LYS A 383 -9.16 -3.85 24.54
CA LYS A 383 -10.48 -3.85 25.18
C LYS A 383 -11.19 -2.53 24.87
N GLY A 384 -12.03 -2.50 23.84
CA GLY A 384 -12.81 -1.31 23.46
C GLY A 384 -12.09 -0.31 22.55
N VAL A 385 -12.72 0.87 22.33
CA VAL A 385 -12.20 1.99 21.51
C VAL A 385 -11.65 3.15 22.36
N ASP A 386 -11.83 3.08 23.68
CA ASP A 386 -11.35 4.11 24.61
C ASP A 386 -9.85 3.98 24.84
N SER A 387 -9.15 5.10 24.94
CA SER A 387 -7.71 5.17 25.21
C SER A 387 -7.38 4.58 26.59
N SER A 388 -7.03 3.30 26.67
CA SER A 388 -6.59 2.70 27.93
C SER A 388 -5.23 3.29 28.33
N SER A 389 -5.24 4.13 29.37
CA SER A 389 -4.11 4.88 29.94
C SER A 389 -3.09 3.98 30.65
N GLY A 390 -2.43 3.10 29.91
CA GLY A 390 -1.12 2.58 30.30
C GLY A 390 -0.06 3.61 29.92
N LYS A 391 0.87 3.96 30.82
CA LYS A 391 2.01 4.86 30.54
C LYS A 391 2.91 4.25 29.47
N THR A 392 2.51 4.39 28.21
CA THR A 392 3.29 3.96 27.06
C THR A 392 4.37 5.00 26.82
N ASN A 393 5.62 4.58 26.69
CA ASN A 393 6.72 5.51 26.43
C ASN A 393 6.53 6.20 25.06
N ILE A 394 6.84 7.49 24.99
CA ILE A 394 6.76 8.29 23.77
C ILE A 394 7.61 7.69 22.64
N ASP A 395 8.79 7.15 22.97
CA ASP A 395 9.67 6.48 22.01
C ASP A 395 8.98 5.28 21.34
N THR A 396 8.20 4.52 22.10
CA THR A 396 7.45 3.37 21.58
C THR A 396 6.34 3.83 20.63
N LEU A 397 5.66 4.95 20.95
CA LEU A 397 4.62 5.51 20.09
C LEU A 397 5.21 6.09 18.80
N VAL A 398 6.33 6.81 18.88
CA VAL A 398 7.05 7.32 17.71
C VAL A 398 7.47 6.16 16.81
N ARG A 399 8.11 5.13 17.38
CA ARG A 399 8.53 3.95 16.62
C ARG A 399 7.35 3.24 15.95
N ALA A 400 6.24 3.07 16.67
CA ALA A 400 5.03 2.47 16.11
C ALA A 400 4.47 3.31 14.95
N THR A 401 4.44 4.64 15.11
CA THR A 401 3.97 5.59 14.08
C THR A 401 4.86 5.52 12.83
N GLN A 402 6.18 5.50 13.00
CA GLN A 402 7.15 5.34 11.93
C GLN A 402 7.00 3.99 11.21
N ILE A 403 6.79 2.88 11.94
CA ILE A 403 6.55 1.57 11.32
C ILE A 403 5.31 1.61 10.44
N VAL A 404 4.19 2.15 10.93
CA VAL A 404 2.95 2.28 10.14
C VAL A 404 3.18 3.17 8.91
N ALA A 405 3.84 4.32 9.08
CA ALA A 405 4.16 5.21 7.98
C ALA A 405 4.98 4.51 6.89
N PHE A 406 6.04 3.78 7.30
CA PHE A 406 6.91 3.02 6.41
C PHE A 406 6.13 1.93 5.67
N GLN A 407 5.44 1.07 6.43
CA GLN A 407 4.81 -0.16 5.95
C GLN A 407 3.69 0.09 4.93
N TYR A 408 2.96 1.20 5.06
CA TYR A 408 1.87 1.56 4.15
C TYR A 408 2.24 2.68 3.17
N ARG A 409 3.47 3.22 3.25
CA ARG A 409 3.95 4.34 2.42
C ARG A 409 3.02 5.55 2.48
N THR A 410 2.76 6.01 3.70
CA THR A 410 1.75 7.03 4.04
C THR A 410 2.33 8.03 5.05
N VAL A 411 1.63 9.15 5.26
CA VAL A 411 1.78 9.89 6.52
C VAL A 411 0.96 9.19 7.60
N ALA A 412 1.56 8.84 8.74
CA ALA A 412 0.86 8.21 9.85
C ALA A 412 0.73 9.18 11.04
N VAL A 413 -0.44 9.17 11.69
CA VAL A 413 -0.74 9.99 12.87
C VAL A 413 -1.15 9.08 14.02
N CYS A 414 -0.43 9.19 15.14
CA CYS A 414 -0.78 8.55 16.41
C CYS A 414 -1.27 9.61 17.39
N THR A 415 -2.54 9.57 17.77
CA THR A 415 -3.14 10.56 18.67
C THR A 415 -3.03 10.16 20.15
N GLY A 416 -2.82 11.14 21.02
CA GLY A 416 -2.79 10.95 22.48
C GLY A 416 -2.63 12.28 23.23
N GLU A 417 -2.04 12.20 24.44
CA GLU A 417 -1.53 13.40 25.13
C GLU A 417 -0.47 14.09 24.26
N PHE A 418 0.40 13.28 23.67
CA PHE A 418 1.31 13.66 22.59
C PHE A 418 0.78 13.07 21.29
N ASP A 419 0.71 13.88 20.24
CA ASP A 419 0.43 13.39 18.90
C ASP A 419 1.74 13.21 18.13
N CYS A 420 1.97 12.02 17.58
CA CYS A 420 3.12 11.74 16.72
C CYS A 420 2.68 11.73 15.26
N VAL A 421 3.44 12.39 14.38
CA VAL A 421 3.20 12.40 12.94
C VAL A 421 4.48 12.01 12.21
N ALA A 422 4.45 10.89 11.48
CA ALA A 422 5.59 10.38 10.72
C ALA A 422 5.27 10.34 9.22
N ASP A 423 6.24 10.67 8.37
CA ASP A 423 6.11 10.58 6.91
C ASP A 423 6.94 9.41 6.36
N GLY A 424 6.26 8.40 5.84
CA GLY A 424 6.86 7.24 5.17
C GLY A 424 6.58 7.20 3.68
N THR A 425 6.19 8.30 3.06
CA THR A 425 5.86 8.36 1.62
C THR A 425 7.08 8.22 0.72
N PHE A 426 8.28 8.55 1.22
CA PHE A 426 9.54 8.52 0.46
C PHE A 426 9.48 9.27 -0.87
N GLY A 427 8.74 10.37 -0.93
CA GLY A 427 8.53 11.09 -2.19
C GLY A 427 7.80 10.30 -3.28
N GLY A 428 7.19 9.18 -2.92
CA GLY A 428 6.61 8.20 -3.85
C GLY A 428 7.66 7.33 -4.54
N GLU A 429 8.93 7.36 -4.14
CA GLU A 429 9.98 6.61 -4.80
C GLU A 429 9.81 5.09 -4.63
N TYR A 430 10.12 4.35 -5.69
CA TYR A 430 10.24 2.90 -5.64
C TYR A 430 11.30 2.43 -6.63
N LYS A 431 11.93 1.29 -6.29
CA LYS A 431 12.94 0.64 -7.11
C LYS A 431 12.79 -0.87 -7.00
N LEU A 432 13.10 -1.59 -8.07
CA LEU A 432 13.20 -3.04 -8.04
C LEU A 432 14.47 -3.46 -7.29
N SER A 433 14.38 -4.59 -6.60
CA SER A 433 15.45 -5.25 -5.84
C SER A 433 16.01 -4.49 -4.63
N SER A 434 16.36 -3.20 -4.75
CA SER A 434 17.13 -2.45 -3.73
C SER A 434 16.30 -1.83 -2.61
N GLY A 435 14.97 -1.93 -2.66
CA GLY A 435 14.09 -1.35 -1.65
C GLY A 435 14.24 0.16 -1.52
N THR A 436 14.46 0.60 -0.29
CA THR A 436 14.73 2.00 0.11
C THR A 436 16.22 2.20 0.40
N GLU A 437 17.10 1.40 -0.22
CA GLU A 437 18.56 1.48 -0.05
C GLU A 437 19.02 1.36 1.41
N GLY A 438 18.26 0.58 2.19
CA GLY A 438 18.54 0.33 3.61
C GLY A 438 17.96 1.36 4.57
N ILE A 439 17.23 2.37 4.09
CA ILE A 439 16.49 3.29 4.98
C ILE A 439 15.35 2.51 5.64
N THR A 440 15.28 2.59 6.96
CA THR A 440 14.30 1.87 7.78
C THR A 440 13.21 2.79 8.30
N ALA A 441 12.24 2.23 9.04
CA ALA A 441 11.23 3.03 9.72
C ALA A 441 11.84 4.04 10.72
N GLU A 442 12.91 3.68 11.42
CA GLU A 442 13.52 4.52 12.47
C GLU A 442 14.16 5.80 11.90
N ASP A 443 14.55 5.76 10.62
CA ASP A 443 15.13 6.88 9.89
C ASP A 443 14.08 7.88 9.36
N LEU A 444 12.79 7.55 9.45
CA LEU A 444 11.72 8.39 8.91
C LEU A 444 11.57 9.68 9.71
N PRO A 445 11.30 10.82 9.04
CA PRO A 445 10.97 12.06 9.72
C PRO A 445 9.73 11.87 10.59
N CYS A 446 9.84 12.27 11.86
CA CYS A 446 8.73 12.26 12.80
C CYS A 446 8.70 13.56 13.61
N VAL A 447 7.51 14.11 13.82
CA VAL A 447 7.27 15.25 14.71
C VAL A 447 6.33 14.87 15.85
N ILE A 448 6.54 15.49 17.00
CA ILE A 448 5.71 15.38 18.19
C ILE A 448 4.99 16.72 18.39
N ILE A 449 3.69 16.67 18.59
CA ILE A 449 2.83 17.82 18.86
C ILE A 449 2.19 17.66 20.25
N GLU A 450 2.34 18.67 21.10
CA GLU A 450 1.83 18.66 22.48
C GLU A 450 1.36 20.05 22.93
N ASP A 451 0.39 20.09 23.84
CA ASP A 451 -0.11 21.33 24.48
C ASP A 451 -0.52 21.10 25.95
N GLY A 452 0.29 20.27 26.63
CA GLY A 452 0.01 19.75 27.96
C GLY A 452 -1.25 18.86 28.01
N PRO A 453 -1.66 18.43 29.22
CA PRO A 453 -2.81 17.54 29.37
C PRO A 453 -4.13 18.31 29.10
N ILE A 454 -4.98 17.74 28.25
CA ILE A 454 -6.33 18.23 27.96
C ILE A 454 -7.34 17.07 28.09
N PRO A 455 -7.62 16.57 29.32
CA PRO A 455 -8.40 15.34 29.52
C PRO A 455 -9.80 15.41 28.90
N ILE A 456 -10.43 16.59 28.93
CA ILE A 456 -11.79 16.80 28.41
C ILE A 456 -11.93 16.52 26.89
N MET A 457 -10.83 16.49 26.13
CA MET A 457 -10.85 16.04 24.73
C MET A 457 -11.23 14.57 24.59
N GLY A 458 -10.99 13.75 25.62
CA GLY A 458 -11.41 12.35 25.68
C GLY A 458 -12.85 12.17 26.18
N ASP A 459 -13.45 13.22 26.77
CA ASP A 459 -14.79 13.17 27.37
C ASP A 459 -15.90 13.60 26.39
N ILE A 460 -15.57 13.79 25.10
CA ILE A 460 -16.53 13.98 24.01
C ILE A 460 -16.40 12.86 22.98
N THR A 461 -17.53 12.43 22.41
CA THR A 461 -17.52 11.41 21.37
C THR A 461 -16.89 11.93 20.08
N ALA A 462 -16.31 11.03 19.28
CA ALA A 462 -15.74 11.31 17.98
C ALA A 462 -14.65 12.41 17.92
N SER A 463 -14.05 12.80 19.07
CA SER A 463 -12.92 13.74 19.12
C SER A 463 -11.77 13.33 18.20
N GLY A 464 -11.36 12.05 18.26
CA GLY A 464 -10.30 11.53 17.39
C GLY A 464 -10.72 11.41 15.93
N CYS A 465 -12.01 11.18 15.65
CA CYS A 465 -12.54 11.10 14.27
C CYS A 465 -12.60 12.49 13.61
N SER A 466 -12.96 13.52 14.38
CA SER A 466 -12.99 14.92 13.94
C SER A 466 -11.61 15.48 13.60
N LEU A 467 -10.54 14.96 14.21
CA LEU A 467 -9.18 15.21 13.71
C LEU A 467 -9.00 14.66 12.30
N GLY A 468 -9.59 13.50 11.99
CA GLY A 468 -9.63 12.96 10.63
C GLY A 468 -10.30 13.91 9.63
N SER A 469 -11.41 14.55 10.02
CA SER A 469 -12.09 15.58 9.20
C SER A 469 -11.23 16.81 8.98
N THR A 470 -10.45 17.21 9.99
CA THR A 470 -9.49 18.32 9.90
C THR A 470 -8.36 17.95 8.93
N ILE A 471 -7.77 16.77 9.07
CA ILE A 471 -6.72 16.26 8.17
C ILE A 471 -7.25 16.18 6.73
N ALA A 472 -8.41 15.58 6.51
CA ALA A 472 -9.02 15.43 5.19
C ALA A 472 -9.30 16.78 4.52
N SER A 473 -9.78 17.77 5.30
CA SER A 473 -9.95 19.15 4.81
C SER A 473 -8.62 19.78 4.40
N PHE A 474 -7.57 19.59 5.18
CA PHE A 474 -6.26 20.17 4.90
C PHE A 474 -5.62 19.57 3.65
N ILE A 475 -5.59 18.24 3.54
CA ILE A 475 -4.98 17.57 2.39
C ILE A 475 -5.80 17.73 1.12
N GLY A 476 -7.14 17.81 1.22
CA GLY A 476 -8.02 18.01 0.08
C GLY A 476 -7.85 19.39 -0.56
N GLY A 477 -7.48 20.39 0.25
CA GLY A 477 -7.28 21.76 -0.21
C GLY A 477 -5.92 22.03 -0.86
N LEU A 478 -5.01 21.06 -0.91
CA LEU A 478 -3.68 21.24 -1.49
C LEU A 478 -3.73 21.35 -3.01
N ASP A 479 -2.91 22.24 -3.55
CA ASP A 479 -2.56 22.24 -4.96
C ASP A 479 -1.29 21.40 -5.23
N SER A 480 -0.85 21.34 -6.49
CA SER A 480 0.33 20.57 -6.89
C SER A 480 1.64 21.01 -6.23
N THR A 481 1.69 22.21 -5.65
CA THR A 481 2.86 22.76 -4.92
C THR A 481 2.74 22.57 -3.41
N GLY A 482 1.55 22.22 -2.92
CA GLY A 482 1.29 21.90 -1.53
C GLY A 482 2.03 20.64 -1.10
N LYS A 483 2.43 20.57 0.17
CA LYS A 483 3.15 19.42 0.74
C LYS A 483 2.24 18.60 1.63
N LEU A 484 2.17 17.30 1.38
CA LEU A 484 1.31 16.40 2.14
C LEU A 484 1.65 16.40 3.64
N PHE A 485 2.93 16.29 3.98
CA PHE A 485 3.38 16.23 5.38
C PHE A 485 3.07 17.53 6.14
N ASP A 486 3.32 18.69 5.54
CA ASP A 486 3.00 20.01 6.10
C ASP A 486 1.50 20.16 6.37
N ALA A 487 0.65 19.63 5.48
CA ALA A 487 -0.79 19.70 5.65
C ALA A 487 -1.29 18.84 6.81
N VAL A 488 -0.80 17.61 6.94
CA VAL A 488 -1.17 16.73 8.04
C VAL A 488 -0.67 17.30 9.37
N VAL A 489 0.57 17.78 9.43
CA VAL A 489 1.14 18.39 10.64
C VAL A 489 0.40 19.67 11.01
N GLY A 490 0.09 20.53 10.04
CA GLY A 490 -0.70 21.74 10.24
C GLY A 490 -2.10 21.45 10.78
N ALA A 491 -2.76 20.40 10.27
CA ALA A 491 -4.07 19.96 10.75
C ALA A 491 -4.02 19.49 12.22
N VAL A 492 -3.04 18.66 12.59
CA VAL A 492 -2.89 18.18 13.98
C VAL A 492 -2.56 19.34 14.93
N LEU A 493 -1.67 20.25 14.52
CA LEU A 493 -1.28 21.42 15.30
C LEU A 493 -2.46 22.37 15.55
N LEU A 494 -3.25 22.65 14.51
CA LEU A 494 -4.49 23.43 14.60
C LEU A 494 -5.47 22.77 15.57
N TYR A 495 -5.73 21.47 15.40
CA TYR A 495 -6.72 20.74 16.18
C TYR A 495 -6.34 20.68 17.67
N LYS A 496 -5.06 20.44 17.98
CA LYS A 496 -4.57 20.44 19.37
C LYS A 496 -4.70 21.83 20.01
N SER A 497 -4.32 22.88 19.29
CA SER A 497 -4.41 24.26 19.77
C SER A 497 -5.86 24.71 19.98
N ALA A 498 -6.76 24.31 19.07
CA ALA A 498 -8.19 24.54 19.22
C ALA A 498 -8.77 23.78 20.43
N GLY A 499 -8.36 22.53 20.64
CA GLY A 499 -8.69 21.74 21.84
C GLY A 499 -8.24 22.42 23.12
N LYS A 500 -7.04 23.00 23.14
CA LYS A 500 -6.55 23.76 24.30
C LYS A 500 -7.40 24.99 24.55
N LEU A 501 -7.65 25.80 23.51
CA LEU A 501 -8.46 27.01 23.64
C LEU A 501 -9.87 26.69 24.14
N ALA A 502 -10.53 25.68 23.55
CA ALA A 502 -11.85 25.23 23.96
C ALA A 502 -11.88 24.76 25.43
N SER A 503 -10.82 24.07 25.90
CA SER A 503 -10.74 23.59 27.29
C SER A 503 -10.74 24.73 28.31
N THR A 504 -10.21 25.91 27.94
CA THR A 504 -10.20 27.09 28.81
C THR A 504 -11.53 27.84 28.86
N ARG A 505 -12.39 27.66 27.85
CA ARG A 505 -13.68 28.38 27.71
C ARG A 505 -14.88 27.55 28.14
N CYS A 506 -14.76 26.22 28.04
CA CYS A 506 -15.85 25.31 28.31
C CYS A 506 -16.25 25.27 29.80
N GLN A 507 -17.50 24.88 30.03
CA GLN A 507 -18.11 24.62 31.34
C GLN A 507 -18.40 23.11 31.55
N GLY A 508 -17.87 22.25 30.67
CA GLY A 508 -18.12 20.80 30.64
C GLY A 508 -18.21 20.26 29.21
N SER A 509 -18.33 18.93 29.06
CA SER A 509 -18.19 18.23 27.77
C SER A 509 -19.11 18.74 26.66
N GLY A 510 -20.37 19.07 26.98
CA GLY A 510 -21.31 19.62 25.99
C GLY A 510 -20.87 20.98 25.43
N SER A 511 -20.48 21.91 26.30
CA SER A 511 -19.94 23.21 25.87
C SER A 511 -18.57 23.10 25.22
N PHE A 512 -17.72 22.15 25.65
CA PHE A 512 -16.41 21.90 25.03
C PHE A 512 -16.55 21.51 23.57
N HIS A 513 -17.54 20.68 23.24
CA HIS A 513 -17.80 20.26 21.87
C HIS A 513 -18.11 21.45 20.93
N VAL A 514 -18.91 22.42 21.39
CA VAL A 514 -19.22 23.64 20.62
C VAL A 514 -18.01 24.57 20.55
N GLU A 515 -17.36 24.82 21.70
CA GLU A 515 -16.18 25.67 21.78
C GLU A 515 -15.01 25.16 20.93
N LEU A 516 -14.89 23.84 20.73
CA LEU A 516 -13.89 23.26 19.85
C LEU A 516 -14.13 23.64 18.38
N ILE A 517 -15.39 23.62 17.93
CA ILE A 517 -15.75 24.04 16.56
C ILE A 517 -15.48 25.53 16.39
N ASP A 518 -15.85 26.35 17.37
CA ASP A 518 -15.61 27.80 17.35
C ASP A 518 -14.12 28.14 17.38
N ALA A 519 -13.34 27.42 18.19
CA ALA A 519 -11.89 27.57 18.25
C ALA A 519 -11.22 27.19 16.92
N LEU A 520 -11.65 26.09 16.28
CA LEU A 520 -11.17 25.70 14.95
C LEU A 520 -11.48 26.78 13.92
N TYR A 521 -12.73 27.28 13.90
CA TYR A 521 -13.14 28.37 13.02
C TYR A 521 -12.26 29.61 13.22
N GLN A 522 -12.10 30.08 14.46
CA GLN A 522 -11.33 31.28 14.78
C GLN A 522 -9.85 31.15 14.38
N LEU A 523 -9.21 30.05 14.78
CA LEU A 523 -7.78 29.84 14.54
C LEU A 523 -7.47 29.62 13.06
N PHE A 524 -8.34 28.91 12.33
CA PHE A 524 -8.21 28.71 10.89
C PHE A 524 -8.34 30.03 10.12
N HIS A 525 -9.37 30.82 10.42
CA HIS A 525 -9.63 32.08 9.70
C HIS A 525 -8.68 33.22 10.09
N GLU A 526 -8.07 33.19 11.28
CA GLU A 526 -7.00 34.15 11.61
C GLU A 526 -5.72 33.85 10.81
N ASN A 527 -5.47 32.59 10.44
CA ASN A 527 -4.28 32.10 9.74
C ASN A 527 -2.96 32.62 10.33
N LYS A 528 -2.80 32.46 11.65
CA LYS A 528 -1.58 32.84 12.39
C LYS A 528 -1.05 31.68 13.24
N PRO A 529 -0.45 30.65 12.62
CA PRO A 529 0.10 29.50 13.32
C PRO A 529 1.19 29.84 14.35
N GLU A 530 1.85 31.00 14.22
CA GLU A 530 2.79 31.51 15.22
C GLU A 530 2.15 31.85 16.58
N LYS A 531 0.81 32.01 16.62
CA LYS A 531 0.05 32.29 17.85
C LYS A 531 -0.57 31.05 18.48
N TRP A 532 -0.50 29.91 17.81
CA TRP A 532 -1.08 28.67 18.29
C TRP A 532 -0.31 28.16 19.52
N SER A 533 -1.02 27.62 20.50
CA SER A 533 -0.45 27.22 21.79
C SER A 533 0.32 25.90 21.72
N ALA A 534 -0.07 24.99 20.81
CA ALA A 534 0.58 23.70 20.68
C ALA A 534 2.02 23.85 20.18
N SER A 535 2.93 23.10 20.79
CA SER A 535 4.34 23.07 20.40
C SER A 535 4.61 21.93 19.41
N LEU A 536 5.52 22.16 18.47
CA LEU A 536 5.99 21.19 17.49
C LEU A 536 7.47 20.90 17.74
N LYS A 537 7.79 19.63 18.00
CA LYS A 537 9.16 19.15 18.26
C LYS A 537 9.54 18.09 17.23
N LYS A 538 10.75 18.17 16.69
CA LYS A 538 11.31 17.10 15.85
C LYS A 538 11.78 15.97 16.75
N PHE A 539 11.38 14.74 16.44
CA PHE A 539 12.00 13.57 17.04
C PHE A 539 13.30 13.27 16.28
N LYS A 540 14.36 12.95 17.03
CA LYS A 540 15.71 12.71 16.48
C LYS A 540 15.99 11.25 16.33
#